data_AF-I0YVW5-F1
#
_entry.id   AF-I0YVW5-F1
#
_cell.length_a   1.000
_cell.length_b   1.000
_cell.length_c   1.000
_cell.angle_alpha   90.00
_cell.angle_beta   90.00
_cell.angle_gamma   90.00
#
_symmetry.space_group_name_H-M   'P 1'
#
loop_
_entity.id
_entity.type
_entity.pdbx_description
1 polymer ?
#
loop_
_entity_poly.entity_id
_entity_poly.type
_entity_poly.pdbx_seq_one_letter_code
_entity_poly.pdbx_strand_id
1 'polypeptide(L)'
;MCKKLIEARLDPCIKAVVIRIDSPGGSAVASDTIYREVLRLKEAGKPVIVSMGNVAASGGYYISAPATKIVAQPSTVTGSIGVVFGKFNIAETLRQQGINPCTIAEGKNADAQFPFSDWTPEQERLVNSLVDHIYAGFIRKVKALLSSLALFSHAFPAKRQCAGMSEAQVRKIAKGRVWNGKDALAHGLVDCLGGLQDAIALAKTEAGLPLEVSKLQK
;
A
#
# COMPACT_ATOMS: atom_id res chain seq x y z
N MET A 1 -3.57 11.99 7.38
CA MET A 1 -2.32 11.19 7.50
C MET A 1 -1.08 11.99 7.08
N CYS A 2 -0.98 12.47 5.82
CA CYS A 2 0.21 13.16 5.32
C CYS A 2 0.71 14.32 6.20
N LYS A 3 -0.19 15.18 6.69
CA LYS A 3 0.16 16.27 7.63
C LYS A 3 0.96 15.75 8.85
N LYS A 4 0.49 14.66 9.48
CA LYS A 4 1.18 14.05 10.63
C LYS A 4 2.54 13.46 10.26
N LEU A 5 2.69 12.90 9.05
CA LEU A 5 3.98 12.39 8.58
C LEU A 5 4.98 13.54 8.33
N ILE A 6 4.50 14.68 7.82
CA ILE A 6 5.32 15.88 7.64
C ILE A 6 5.75 16.44 8.99
N GLU A 7 4.82 16.60 9.94
CA GLU A 7 5.12 17.03 11.32
C GLU A 7 6.16 16.09 11.95
N ALA A 8 5.94 14.77 11.88
CA ALA A 8 6.88 13.78 12.39
C ALA A 8 8.26 13.83 11.72
N ARG A 9 8.33 14.19 10.44
CA ARG A 9 9.60 14.34 9.72
C ARG A 9 10.37 15.57 10.18
N LEU A 10 9.68 16.68 10.42
CA LEU A 10 10.29 17.97 10.76
C LEU A 10 10.63 18.09 12.26
N ASP A 11 9.99 17.31 13.13
CA ASP A 11 10.22 17.37 14.57
C ASP A 11 11.51 16.60 14.99
N PRO A 12 12.57 17.27 15.49
CA PRO A 12 13.81 16.60 15.89
C PRO A 12 13.67 15.69 17.11
N CYS A 13 12.62 15.82 17.92
CA CYS A 13 12.34 14.94 19.05
C CYS A 13 11.82 13.57 18.59
N ILE A 14 11.21 13.48 17.40
CA ILE A 14 10.72 12.23 16.84
C ILE A 14 11.87 11.49 16.15
N LYS A 15 12.21 10.30 16.67
CA LYS A 15 13.33 9.47 16.18
C LYS A 15 12.91 8.33 15.24
N ALA A 16 11.68 7.84 15.38
CA ALA A 16 11.08 6.84 14.49
C ALA A 16 9.56 7.00 14.45
N VAL A 17 8.92 6.39 13.45
CA VAL A 17 7.47 6.41 13.27
C VAL A 17 6.94 4.97 13.15
N VAL A 18 5.91 4.64 13.93
CA VAL A 18 5.13 3.42 13.73
C VAL A 18 3.82 3.78 13.04
N ILE A 19 3.52 3.13 11.92
CA ILE A 19 2.26 3.29 11.19
C ILE A 19 1.42 2.04 11.40
N ARG A 20 0.33 2.17 12.17
CA ARG A 20 -0.69 1.12 12.30
C ARG A 20 -1.64 1.20 11.11
N ILE A 21 -1.77 0.11 10.36
CA ILE A 21 -2.61 0.04 9.16
C ILE A 21 -3.68 -1.02 9.35
N ASP A 22 -4.94 -0.61 9.27
CA ASP A 22 -6.09 -1.50 9.14
C ASP A 22 -6.98 -0.98 8.00
N SER A 23 -6.66 -1.36 6.77
CA SER A 23 -7.25 -0.81 5.54
C SER A 23 -7.29 -1.82 4.39
N PRO A 24 -8.43 -1.94 3.69
CA PRO A 24 -8.53 -2.76 2.47
C PRO A 24 -7.93 -2.09 1.23
N GLY A 25 -7.52 -0.82 1.32
CA GLY A 25 -7.03 -0.02 0.20
C GLY A 25 -7.87 1.24 -0.05
N GLY A 26 -7.92 1.69 -1.30
CA GLY A 26 -8.63 2.89 -1.70
C GLY A 26 -8.01 3.59 -2.90
N SER A 27 -8.05 4.93 -2.90
CA SER A 27 -7.56 5.76 -4.00
C SER A 27 -6.06 5.59 -4.25
N ALA A 28 -5.69 5.28 -5.49
CA ALA A 28 -4.30 5.17 -5.92
C ALA A 28 -3.52 6.48 -5.74
N VAL A 29 -4.15 7.63 -5.98
CA VAL A 29 -3.52 8.96 -5.81
C VAL A 29 -3.27 9.27 -4.34
N ALA A 30 -4.22 8.94 -3.46
CA ALA A 30 -4.05 9.14 -2.03
C ALA A 30 -2.95 8.22 -1.47
N SER A 31 -2.94 6.94 -1.88
CA SER A 31 -1.88 5.99 -1.54
C SER A 31 -0.51 6.43 -2.04
N ASP A 32 -0.40 6.93 -3.27
CA ASP A 32 0.85 7.44 -3.82
C ASP A 32 1.36 8.68 -3.06
N THR A 33 0.45 9.57 -2.65
CA THR A 33 0.78 10.74 -1.83
C THR A 33 1.36 10.32 -0.48
N ILE A 34 0.71 9.37 0.21
CA ILE A 34 1.18 8.85 1.50
C ILE A 34 2.50 8.10 1.32
N TYR A 35 2.64 7.28 0.27
CA TYR A 35 3.88 6.56 -0.06
C TYR A 35 5.08 7.50 -0.12
N ARG A 36 4.94 8.66 -0.79
CA ARG A 36 6.01 9.65 -0.90
C ARG A 36 6.41 10.23 0.46
N GLU A 37 5.45 10.51 1.33
CA GLU A 37 5.77 11.03 2.68
C GLU A 37 6.43 9.97 3.57
N VAL A 38 6.05 8.70 3.46
CA VAL A 38 6.73 7.61 4.16
C VAL A 38 8.17 7.46 3.65
N LEU A 39 8.38 7.55 2.34
CA LEU A 39 9.73 7.51 1.75
C LEU A 39 10.58 8.68 2.24
N ARG A 40 10.04 9.90 2.25
CA ARG A 40 10.73 11.12 2.75
C ARG A 40 11.11 11.03 4.22
N LEU A 41 10.29 10.38 5.06
CA LEU A 41 10.63 10.11 6.46
C LEU A 41 11.88 9.23 6.57
N LYS A 42 11.92 8.15 5.78
CA LYS A 42 13.05 7.23 5.71
C LYS A 42 14.31 7.93 5.18
N GLU A 43 14.20 8.74 4.13
CA GLU A 43 15.31 9.52 3.57
C GLU A 43 15.84 10.58 4.55
N ALA A 44 15.00 11.09 5.45
CA ALA A 44 15.39 11.97 6.54
C ALA A 44 16.05 11.24 7.73
N GLY A 45 16.36 9.94 7.58
CA GLY A 45 17.02 9.14 8.62
C GLY A 45 16.09 8.70 9.76
N LYS A 46 14.76 8.82 9.61
CA LYS A 46 13.80 8.36 10.62
C LYS A 46 13.21 7.01 10.20
N PRO A 47 13.52 5.90 10.89
CA PRO A 47 12.95 4.61 10.57
C PRO A 47 11.42 4.64 10.63
N VAL A 48 10.80 4.01 9.64
CA VAL A 48 9.34 3.83 9.61
C VAL A 48 9.02 2.36 9.73
N ILE A 49 8.28 1.97 10.77
CA ILE A 49 7.84 0.60 10.98
C ILE A 49 6.34 0.53 10.74
N VAL A 50 5.90 -0.38 9.88
CA VAL A 50 4.48 -0.65 9.67
C VAL A 50 4.05 -1.80 10.57
N SER A 51 2.92 -1.62 11.26
CA SER A 51 2.20 -2.69 11.94
C SER A 51 0.88 -2.91 11.23
N MET A 52 0.71 -4.07 10.60
CA MET A 52 -0.53 -4.42 9.94
C MET A 52 -1.53 -5.00 10.96
N GLY A 53 -2.78 -4.53 10.87
CA GLY A 53 -3.91 -4.97 11.67
C GLY A 53 -4.60 -6.18 11.07
N ASN A 54 -5.93 -6.13 10.98
CA ASN A 54 -6.70 -7.21 10.37
C ASN A 54 -6.48 -7.21 8.86
N VAL A 55 -6.47 -6.03 8.23
CA VAL A 55 -6.30 -5.88 6.78
C VAL A 55 -5.25 -4.81 6.47
N ALA A 56 -4.36 -5.07 5.52
CA ALA A 56 -3.45 -4.10 4.94
C ALA A 56 -3.20 -4.44 3.46
N ALA A 57 -4.26 -4.37 2.65
CA ALA A 57 -4.27 -4.84 1.26
C ALA A 57 -4.36 -3.65 0.28
N SER A 58 -4.01 -3.88 -0.99
CA SER A 58 -4.11 -2.89 -2.08
C SER A 58 -3.44 -1.56 -1.71
N GLY A 59 -4.17 -0.45 -1.64
CA GLY A 59 -3.67 0.84 -1.18
C GLY A 59 -3.04 0.83 0.22
N GLY A 60 -3.48 -0.07 1.13
CA GLY A 60 -2.87 -0.29 2.44
C GLY A 60 -1.49 -0.93 2.34
N TYR A 61 -1.32 -1.91 1.46
CA TYR A 61 0.00 -2.47 1.15
C TYR A 61 0.89 -1.46 0.40
N TYR A 62 0.30 -0.66 -0.49
CA TYR A 62 0.98 0.39 -1.25
C TYR A 62 1.73 1.35 -0.32
N ILE A 63 1.05 1.88 0.71
CA ILE A 63 1.66 2.81 1.66
C ILE A 63 2.61 2.11 2.65
N SER A 64 2.49 0.79 2.79
CA SER A 64 3.36 -0.02 3.65
C SER A 64 4.71 -0.29 3.01
N ALA A 65 4.72 -0.46 1.68
CA ALA A 65 5.90 -0.84 0.93
C ALA A 65 7.17 -0.02 1.30
N PRO A 66 7.14 1.33 1.40
CA PRO A 66 8.34 2.14 1.63
C PRO A 66 8.89 2.09 3.06
N ALA A 67 8.19 1.44 3.99
CA ALA A 67 8.62 1.30 5.37
C ALA A 67 9.99 0.60 5.48
N THR A 68 10.72 0.92 6.55
CA THR A 68 11.96 0.22 6.96
C THR A 68 11.67 -1.24 7.26
N LYS A 69 10.60 -1.52 8.02
CA LYS A 69 10.12 -2.88 8.33
C LYS A 69 8.59 -2.94 8.28
N ILE A 70 8.06 -4.08 7.90
CA ILE A 70 6.62 -4.38 7.87
C ILE A 70 6.37 -5.60 8.75
N VAL A 71 5.59 -5.40 9.81
CA VAL A 71 5.14 -6.43 10.75
C VAL A 71 3.69 -6.76 10.46
N ALA A 72 3.35 -8.05 10.40
CA ALA A 72 1.97 -8.51 10.23
C ALA A 72 1.63 -9.63 11.21
N GLN A 73 0.37 -9.75 11.61
CA GLN A 73 -0.05 -10.93 12.36
C GLN A 73 -0.17 -12.12 11.40
N PRO A 74 -0.06 -13.38 11.89
CA PRO A 74 -0.17 -14.56 11.03
C PRO A 74 -1.44 -14.59 10.16
N SER A 75 -2.54 -14.08 10.70
CA SER A 75 -3.86 -14.02 10.05
C SER A 75 -4.18 -12.68 9.35
N THR A 76 -3.28 -11.69 9.37
CA THR A 76 -3.48 -10.41 8.68
C THR A 76 -3.73 -10.65 7.19
N VAL A 77 -4.75 -10.02 6.64
CA VAL A 77 -5.04 -10.03 5.20
C VAL A 77 -4.25 -8.92 4.51
N THR A 78 -3.32 -9.26 3.63
CA THR A 78 -2.42 -8.30 2.97
C THR A 78 -2.18 -8.64 1.50
N GLY A 79 -1.27 -7.93 0.85
CA GLY A 79 -1.03 -8.04 -0.59
C GLY A 79 -2.10 -7.30 -1.37
N SER A 80 -2.88 -8.00 -2.19
CA SER A 80 -3.79 -7.41 -3.18
C SER A 80 -3.09 -6.36 -4.04
N ILE A 81 -1.88 -6.69 -4.49
CA ILE A 81 -1.10 -5.81 -5.37
C ILE A 81 -1.76 -5.87 -6.75
N GLY A 82 -2.68 -4.94 -6.97
CA GLY A 82 -3.56 -4.88 -8.13
C GLY A 82 -4.32 -3.56 -8.14
N VAL A 83 -4.94 -3.26 -9.27
CA VAL A 83 -5.75 -2.06 -9.49
C VAL A 83 -7.06 -2.51 -10.11
N VAL A 84 -8.17 -1.97 -9.59
CA VAL A 84 -9.50 -2.15 -10.16
C VAL A 84 -10.10 -0.78 -10.39
N PHE A 85 -10.78 -0.63 -11.52
CA PHE A 85 -11.54 0.55 -11.88
C PHE A 85 -12.85 0.10 -12.52
N GLY A 86 -13.95 0.77 -12.21
CA GLY A 86 -15.27 0.31 -12.63
C GLY A 86 -16.33 1.38 -12.40
N LYS A 87 -17.41 1.28 -13.17
CA LYS A 87 -18.66 2.00 -12.94
C LYS A 87 -19.82 1.01 -12.94
N PHE A 88 -20.89 1.35 -12.24
CA PHE A 88 -22.15 0.65 -12.44
C PHE A 88 -22.79 1.12 -13.74
N ASN A 89 -23.33 0.19 -14.53
CA ASN A 89 -24.23 0.52 -15.61
C ASN A 89 -25.65 0.09 -15.20
N ILE A 90 -26.53 1.07 -14.99
CA ILE A 90 -27.92 0.87 -14.56
C ILE A 90 -28.92 1.25 -15.66
N ALA A 91 -28.44 1.49 -16.88
CA ALA A 91 -29.27 1.96 -17.98
C ALA A 91 -30.44 1.01 -18.27
N GLU A 92 -30.18 -0.30 -18.24
CA GLU A 92 -31.20 -1.31 -18.53
C GLU A 92 -32.28 -1.36 -17.44
N THR A 93 -31.88 -1.30 -16.17
CA THR A 93 -32.81 -1.22 -15.05
C THR A 93 -33.73 0.00 -15.16
N LEU A 94 -33.18 1.16 -15.53
CA LEU A 94 -33.97 2.38 -15.70
C LEU A 94 -34.96 2.26 -16.87
N ARG A 95 -34.52 1.71 -18.02
CA ARG A 95 -35.39 1.47 -19.18
C ARG A 95 -36.57 0.56 -18.85
N GLN A 96 -36.34 -0.49 -18.05
CA GLN A 96 -37.42 -1.39 -17.60
C GLN A 96 -38.47 -0.68 -16.73
N GLN A 97 -38.10 0.41 -16.05
CA GLN A 97 -39.01 1.24 -15.26
C GLN A 97 -39.60 2.41 -16.07
N GLY A 98 -39.39 2.45 -17.40
CA GLY A 98 -39.85 3.52 -18.28
C GLY A 98 -39.04 4.82 -18.15
N ILE A 99 -37.89 4.79 -17.47
CA ILE A 99 -37.00 5.95 -17.30
C ILE A 99 -35.94 5.90 -18.40
N ASN A 100 -35.87 6.93 -19.23
CA ASN A 100 -34.87 7.07 -20.29
C ASN A 100 -33.88 8.18 -19.94
N PRO A 101 -32.64 7.84 -19.52
CA PRO A 101 -31.62 8.84 -19.27
C PRO A 101 -31.24 9.56 -20.57
N CYS A 102 -31.31 10.88 -20.57
CA CYS A 102 -30.82 11.73 -21.66
C CYS A 102 -29.51 12.39 -21.22
N THR A 103 -28.45 12.25 -22.03
CA THR A 103 -27.14 12.87 -21.78
C THR A 103 -26.85 13.91 -22.84
N ILE A 104 -26.52 15.13 -22.41
CA ILE A 104 -25.90 16.16 -23.24
C ILE A 104 -24.49 16.34 -22.72
N ALA A 105 -23.49 16.16 -23.58
CA ALA A 105 -22.09 16.23 -23.20
C ALA A 105 -21.28 16.96 -24.28
N GLU A 106 -20.30 17.73 -23.83
CA GLU A 106 -19.32 18.37 -24.71
C GLU A 106 -17.98 17.64 -24.58
N GLY A 107 -17.49 17.13 -25.70
CA GLY A 107 -16.28 16.30 -25.77
C GLY A 107 -16.57 14.79 -25.88
N LYS A 108 -15.79 14.11 -26.71
CA LYS A 108 -16.04 12.73 -27.16
C LYS A 108 -16.19 11.69 -26.03
N ASN A 109 -15.53 11.91 -24.90
CA ASN A 109 -15.48 10.95 -23.78
C ASN A 109 -15.95 11.57 -22.45
N ALA A 110 -16.66 12.71 -22.50
CA ALA A 110 -17.06 13.45 -21.30
C ALA A 110 -18.11 12.70 -20.45
N ASP A 111 -18.85 11.77 -21.06
CA ASP A 111 -19.84 10.92 -20.41
C ASP A 111 -19.27 9.56 -19.94
N ALA A 112 -17.97 9.31 -20.11
CA ALA A 112 -17.38 7.99 -19.88
C ALA A 112 -17.67 7.44 -18.47
N GLN A 113 -17.80 8.29 -17.46
CA GLN A 113 -18.09 7.88 -16.08
C GLN A 113 -19.58 7.87 -15.73
N PHE A 114 -20.47 8.21 -16.65
CA PHE A 114 -21.91 8.20 -16.39
C PHE A 114 -22.40 6.74 -16.29
N PRO A 115 -23.33 6.45 -15.37
CA PRO A 115 -23.78 5.08 -15.11
C PRO A 115 -24.91 4.62 -16.05
N PHE A 116 -25.11 5.31 -17.18
CA PHE A 116 -26.25 5.13 -18.08
C PHE A 116 -25.88 4.54 -19.45
N SER A 117 -24.62 4.13 -19.62
CA SER A 117 -24.13 3.51 -20.84
C SER A 117 -22.93 2.63 -20.54
N ASP A 118 -22.70 1.63 -21.37
CA ASP A 118 -21.42 0.93 -21.40
C ASP A 118 -20.32 1.88 -21.88
N TRP A 119 -19.07 1.53 -21.61
CA TRP A 119 -17.96 2.21 -22.27
C TRP A 119 -17.96 1.90 -23.76
N THR A 120 -17.72 2.92 -24.58
CA THR A 120 -17.37 2.68 -25.98
C THR A 120 -16.01 1.98 -26.07
N PRO A 121 -15.67 1.31 -27.20
CA PRO A 121 -14.36 0.68 -27.37
C PRO A 121 -13.17 1.65 -27.22
N GLU A 122 -13.39 2.96 -27.42
CA GLU A 122 -12.37 3.97 -27.14
C GLU A 122 -12.26 4.27 -25.65
N GLN A 123 -13.38 4.51 -24.97
CA GLN A 123 -13.40 4.76 -23.53
C GLN A 123 -12.82 3.58 -22.75
N GLU A 124 -13.16 2.35 -23.14
CA GLU A 124 -12.61 1.13 -22.55
C GLU A 124 -11.09 1.05 -22.71
N ARG A 125 -10.55 1.36 -23.90
CA ARG A 125 -9.10 1.43 -24.12
C ARG A 125 -8.43 2.49 -23.25
N LEU A 126 -9.06 3.65 -23.06
CA LEU A 126 -8.54 4.71 -22.19
C LEU A 126 -8.52 4.27 -20.72
N VAL A 127 -9.60 3.63 -20.25
CA VAL A 127 -9.68 3.10 -18.88
C VAL A 127 -8.66 1.99 -18.65
N ASN A 128 -8.51 1.05 -19.60
CA ASN A 128 -7.50 0.00 -19.50
C ASN A 128 -6.08 0.58 -19.45
N SER A 129 -5.77 1.56 -20.30
CA SER A 129 -4.48 2.26 -20.28
C SER A 129 -4.20 2.93 -18.93
N LEU A 130 -5.21 3.56 -18.32
CA LEU A 130 -5.11 4.13 -16.99
C LEU A 130 -4.81 3.05 -15.92
N VAL A 131 -5.56 1.94 -15.93
CA VAL A 131 -5.35 0.83 -15.00
C VAL A 131 -3.94 0.24 -15.14
N ASP A 132 -3.48 0.01 -16.37
CA ASP A 132 -2.16 -0.51 -16.68
C ASP A 132 -1.05 0.43 -16.17
N HIS A 133 -1.22 1.74 -16.37
CA HIS A 133 -0.25 2.73 -15.92
C HIS A 133 -0.13 2.73 -14.38
N ILE A 134 -1.26 2.72 -13.67
CA ILE A 134 -1.28 2.68 -12.20
C ILE A 134 -0.67 1.36 -11.71
N TYR A 135 -1.03 0.23 -12.30
CA TYR A 135 -0.54 -1.08 -11.90
C TYR A 135 0.97 -1.21 -12.12
N ALA A 136 1.48 -0.77 -13.27
CA ALA A 136 2.92 -0.73 -13.55
C ALA A 136 3.66 0.15 -12.53
N GLY A 137 3.08 1.29 -12.14
CA GLY A 137 3.60 2.15 -11.08
C GLY A 137 3.65 1.45 -9.72
N PHE A 138 2.60 0.70 -9.36
CA PHE A 138 2.54 -0.06 -8.11
C PHE A 138 3.61 -1.15 -8.09
N ILE A 139 3.73 -1.95 -9.15
CA ILE A 139 4.76 -2.99 -9.27
C ILE A 139 6.16 -2.41 -9.15
N ARG A 140 6.44 -1.27 -9.82
CA ARG A 140 7.75 -0.61 -9.76
C ARG A 140 8.11 -0.17 -8.35
N LYS A 141 7.16 0.41 -7.61
CA LYS A 141 7.37 0.85 -6.23
C LYS A 141 7.63 -0.33 -5.31
N VAL A 142 6.79 -1.37 -5.38
CA VAL A 142 7.01 -2.60 -4.62
C VAL A 142 8.41 -3.12 -4.91
N LYS A 143 8.79 -3.30 -6.19
CA LYS A 143 10.11 -3.77 -6.61
C LYS A 143 11.27 -2.91 -6.10
N ALA A 144 11.21 -1.59 -6.25
CA ALA A 144 12.29 -0.67 -5.85
C ALA A 144 12.67 -0.83 -4.37
N LEU A 145 11.67 -1.14 -3.54
CA LEU A 145 11.85 -1.31 -2.10
C LEU A 145 12.37 -2.69 -1.73
N LEU A 146 12.10 -3.70 -2.55
CA LEU A 146 12.77 -4.99 -2.40
C LEU A 146 14.28 -4.80 -2.68
N SER A 147 14.66 -4.04 -3.70
CA SER A 147 16.07 -3.82 -4.04
C SER A 147 16.87 -2.92 -3.07
N SER A 148 16.23 -2.13 -2.20
CA SER A 148 16.88 -1.06 -1.41
C SER A 148 17.53 -1.51 -0.08
N LEU A 149 17.58 -2.80 0.23
CA LEU A 149 17.87 -3.32 1.58
C LEU A 149 19.36 -3.53 1.93
N ALA A 150 20.26 -2.71 1.39
CA ALA A 150 21.70 -2.90 1.59
C ALA A 150 22.41 -1.89 2.52
N LEU A 151 21.78 -0.79 2.96
CA LEU A 151 22.59 0.34 3.49
C LEU A 151 22.32 0.82 4.92
N PHE A 152 21.30 0.32 5.65
CA PHE A 152 20.95 0.92 6.96
C PHE A 152 20.57 -0.05 8.09
N SER A 153 20.78 -1.36 7.97
CA SER A 153 20.45 -2.28 9.09
C SER A 153 21.67 -2.54 9.96
N HIS A 154 21.68 -1.96 11.16
CA HIS A 154 22.73 -2.20 12.17
C HIS A 154 22.36 -3.23 13.24
N ALA A 155 21.11 -3.74 13.28
CA ALA A 155 20.67 -4.53 14.45
C ALA A 155 19.82 -5.79 14.19
N PHE A 156 19.35 -6.08 12.97
CA PHE A 156 18.70 -7.38 12.69
C PHE A 156 18.95 -7.83 11.23
N PRO A 157 19.45 -9.06 11.00
CA PRO A 157 19.67 -9.61 9.65
C PRO A 157 18.36 -10.12 9.04
N ALA A 158 17.28 -9.35 9.13
CA ALA A 158 16.08 -9.61 8.34
C ALA A 158 16.18 -8.79 7.05
N LYS A 159 16.89 -9.30 6.05
CA LYS A 159 16.68 -8.86 4.66
C LYS A 159 15.25 -9.30 4.30
N ARG A 160 14.39 -8.41 3.79
CA ARG A 160 13.21 -8.90 3.05
C ARG A 160 13.72 -9.88 2.01
N GLN A 161 13.29 -11.13 2.07
CA GLN A 161 13.82 -12.22 1.22
C GLN A 161 13.59 -11.95 -0.27
N CYS A 162 12.66 -11.06 -0.59
CA CYS A 162 12.37 -10.62 -1.94
C CYS A 162 13.35 -9.58 -2.48
N ALA A 163 14.37 -9.17 -1.71
CA ALA A 163 15.40 -8.26 -2.15
C ALA A 163 16.16 -8.83 -3.36
N GLY A 164 15.97 -8.21 -4.52
CA GLY A 164 16.51 -8.69 -5.80
C GLY A 164 15.50 -9.41 -6.70
N MET A 165 14.21 -9.48 -6.33
CA MET A 165 13.18 -10.00 -7.23
C MET A 165 13.09 -9.19 -8.52
N SER A 166 13.12 -9.89 -9.64
CA SER A 166 12.76 -9.35 -10.95
C SER A 166 11.30 -8.90 -10.96
N GLU A 167 10.96 -8.01 -11.89
CA GLU A 167 9.57 -7.58 -12.07
C GLU A 167 8.64 -8.77 -12.36
N ALA A 168 9.12 -9.76 -13.10
CA ALA A 168 8.40 -10.99 -13.38
C ALA A 168 8.07 -11.78 -12.12
N GLN A 169 9.00 -11.85 -11.15
CA GLN A 169 8.76 -12.50 -9.85
C GLN A 169 7.74 -11.74 -9.01
N VAL A 170 7.82 -10.40 -8.94
CA VAL A 170 6.81 -9.58 -8.25
C VAL A 170 5.43 -9.79 -8.88
N ARG A 171 5.34 -9.85 -10.22
CA ARG A 171 4.09 -10.13 -10.93
C ARG A 171 3.51 -11.51 -10.64
N LYS A 172 4.32 -12.51 -10.26
CA LYS A 172 3.84 -13.85 -9.87
C LYS A 172 3.12 -13.85 -8.52
N ILE A 173 3.51 -12.96 -7.59
CA ILE A 173 2.90 -12.84 -6.26
C ILE A 173 1.90 -11.67 -6.15
N ALA A 174 1.78 -10.87 -7.22
CA ALA A 174 0.82 -9.77 -7.38
C ALA A 174 -0.45 -10.22 -8.14
N LYS A 175 -0.96 -9.40 -9.07
CA LYS A 175 -2.21 -9.59 -9.82
C LYS A 175 -3.45 -9.66 -8.93
N GLY A 176 -3.53 -8.78 -7.95
CA GLY A 176 -4.69 -8.67 -7.05
C GLY A 176 -4.82 -9.80 -6.02
N ARG A 177 -3.89 -10.78 -6.00
CA ARG A 177 -3.92 -11.88 -5.04
C ARG A 177 -3.76 -11.37 -3.61
N VAL A 178 -4.57 -11.92 -2.73
CA VAL A 178 -4.56 -11.67 -1.30
C VAL A 178 -3.76 -12.77 -0.61
N TRP A 179 -2.99 -12.39 0.41
CA TRP A 179 -2.17 -13.29 1.22
C TRP A 179 -2.53 -13.11 2.70
N ASN A 180 -2.48 -14.18 3.49
CA ASN A 180 -2.41 -14.02 4.95
C ASN A 180 -0.98 -13.61 5.36
N GLY A 181 -0.77 -13.16 6.59
CA GLY A 181 0.53 -12.67 7.04
C GLY A 181 1.63 -13.73 6.99
N LYS A 182 1.31 -15.00 7.26
CA LYS A 182 2.27 -16.11 7.17
C LYS A 182 2.75 -16.36 5.74
N ASP A 183 1.83 -16.39 4.78
CA ASP A 183 2.14 -16.57 3.36
C ASP A 183 2.83 -15.32 2.78
N ALA A 184 2.41 -14.13 3.24
CA ALA A 184 3.07 -12.88 2.89
C ALA A 184 4.54 -12.88 3.35
N LEU A 185 4.85 -13.44 4.52
CA LEU A 185 6.23 -13.60 4.97
C LEU A 185 7.00 -14.57 4.07
N ALA A 186 6.41 -15.72 3.73
CA ALA A 186 7.02 -16.70 2.82
C ALA A 186 7.28 -16.13 1.42
N HIS A 187 6.47 -15.18 0.97
CA HIS A 187 6.65 -14.44 -0.29
C HIS A 187 7.52 -13.18 -0.16
N GLY A 188 7.99 -12.85 1.04
CA GLY A 188 8.80 -11.67 1.32
C GLY A 188 8.03 -10.34 1.23
N LEU A 189 6.71 -10.36 1.27
CA LEU A 189 5.86 -9.16 1.28
C LEU A 189 5.87 -8.46 2.66
N VAL A 190 6.19 -9.20 3.72
CA VAL A 190 6.39 -8.65 5.08
C VAL A 190 7.75 -9.10 5.63
N ASP A 191 8.26 -8.39 6.63
CA ASP A 191 9.57 -8.66 7.23
C ASP A 191 9.50 -9.69 8.37
N CYS A 192 8.45 -9.64 9.18
CA CYS A 192 8.26 -10.56 10.30
C CYS A 192 6.80 -10.68 10.72
N LEU A 193 6.52 -11.72 11.52
CA LEU A 193 5.24 -11.90 12.17
C LEU A 193 5.25 -11.23 13.55
N GLY A 194 4.18 -10.53 13.90
CA GLY A 194 4.03 -9.83 15.17
C GLY A 194 2.86 -8.86 15.19
N GLY A 195 2.73 -8.14 16.31
CA GLY A 195 1.71 -7.14 16.55
C GLY A 195 2.26 -5.72 16.63
N LEU A 196 1.50 -4.85 17.29
CA LEU A 196 1.88 -3.45 17.50
C LEU A 196 3.09 -3.31 18.44
N GLN A 197 3.16 -4.14 19.48
CA GLN A 197 4.26 -4.08 20.45
C GLN A 197 5.60 -4.45 19.80
N ASP A 198 5.61 -5.48 18.94
CA ASP A 198 6.80 -5.86 18.16
C ASP A 198 7.24 -4.73 17.21
N ALA A 199 6.28 -4.05 16.57
CA ALA A 199 6.58 -2.90 15.72
C ALA A 199 7.17 -1.72 16.50
N ILE A 200 6.69 -1.47 17.72
CA ILE A 200 7.25 -0.43 18.62
C ILE A 200 8.66 -0.80 19.06
N ALA A 201 8.89 -2.07 19.43
CA ALA A 201 10.23 -2.56 19.80
C ALA A 201 11.20 -2.43 18.63
N LEU A 202 10.80 -2.82 17.41
CA LEU A 202 11.58 -2.62 16.19
C LEU A 202 11.87 -1.14 15.93
N ALA A 203 10.90 -0.24 16.14
CA ALA A 203 11.11 1.19 15.95
C ALA A 203 12.16 1.75 16.92
N LYS A 204 12.14 1.31 18.18
CA LYS A 204 13.16 1.68 19.17
C LYS A 204 14.54 1.18 18.73
N THR A 205 14.64 -0.10 18.35
CA THR A 205 15.90 -0.71 17.88
C THR A 205 16.48 0.00 16.66
N GLU A 206 15.68 0.22 15.62
CA GLU A 206 16.13 0.87 14.38
C GLU A 206 16.50 2.35 14.61
N ALA A 207 15.92 3.00 15.64
CA ALA A 207 16.28 4.36 16.03
C ALA A 207 17.47 4.44 17.02
N GLY A 208 18.04 3.30 17.42
CA GLY A 208 19.10 3.27 18.44
C GLY A 208 18.63 3.69 19.84
N LEU A 209 17.33 3.57 20.12
CA LEU A 209 16.74 3.89 21.43
C LEU A 209 16.78 2.67 22.36
N PRO A 210 16.94 2.87 23.68
CA PRO A 210 16.92 1.78 24.64
C PRO A 210 15.57 1.05 24.63
N LEU A 211 15.62 -0.28 24.59
CA LEU A 211 14.46 -1.12 24.83
C LEU A 211 14.12 -1.02 26.32
N GLU A 212 12.94 -0.50 26.65
CA GLU A 212 12.46 -0.56 28.02
C GLU A 212 12.13 -2.03 28.32
N VAL A 213 12.97 -2.65 29.13
CA VAL A 213 12.59 -3.88 29.83
C VAL A 213 11.50 -3.44 30.81
N SER A 214 10.25 -3.70 30.45
CA SER A 214 9.10 -3.49 31.32
C SER A 214 9.42 -4.05 32.71
N LYS A 215 9.63 -3.18 33.69
CA LYS A 215 9.59 -3.52 35.11
C LYS A 215 8.13 -3.82 35.47
N LEU A 216 7.61 -4.95 35.00
CA LEU A 216 6.48 -5.61 35.64
C LEU A 216 7.05 -6.43 36.79
N GLN A 217 7.45 -5.72 37.84
CA GLN A 217 7.67 -6.25 39.17
C GLN A 217 7.13 -5.23 40.17
N LYS A 218 5.83 -5.36 40.47
CA LYS A 218 5.28 -5.66 41.80
C LYS A 218 3.77 -5.74 41.71
#